data_AF-A0A432QXZ1-F1
#
_entry.id   AF-A0A432QXZ1-F1
#
_cell.length_a   1.000
_cell.length_b   1.000
_cell.length_c   1.000
_cell.angle_alpha   90.00
_cell.angle_beta   90.00
_cell.angle_gamma   90.00
#
_symmetry.space_group_name_H-M   'P 1'
#
loop_
_entity.id
_entity.type
_entity.pdbx_description
1 polymer ?
#
loop_
_entity_poly.entity_id
_entity_poly.type
_entity_poly.pdbx_seq_one_letter_code
_entity_poly.pdbx_strand_id
1 'polypeptide(L)'
;MAWITPITDRSAADIAAQNSKAFWNVADWVRVYNNAQETNAKLASEFGASITLDTLATPTTTTIQNITEMNVIPKNIELMRSWVVNNTVFYPAELDTEIKDDYSAGQSETAPNYVNVNRWENHLYLMYNLTYDYTYIITQDDDFVVSQDDDYLVMQ
;
A
#
# COMPACT_ATOMS: atom_id res chain seq x y z
N MET A 1 7.95 -11.84 -4.44
CA MET A 1 7.13 -12.32 -5.59
C MET A 1 7.07 -11.17 -6.60
N ALA A 2 6.25 -11.25 -7.64
CA ALA A 2 6.00 -10.08 -8.49
C ALA A 2 4.73 -9.36 -8.01
N TRP A 3 4.72 -8.03 -8.10
CA TRP A 3 3.52 -7.22 -7.94
C TRP A 3 2.42 -7.69 -8.90
N ILE A 4 1.19 -7.80 -8.41
CA ILE A 4 0.03 -8.18 -9.21
C ILE A 4 -0.92 -6.99 -9.28
N THR A 5 -1.37 -6.63 -10.48
CA THR A 5 -2.30 -5.50 -10.66
C THR A 5 -3.54 -5.66 -9.78
N PRO A 6 -3.83 -4.71 -8.87
CA PRO A 6 -4.98 -4.79 -7.99
C PRO A 6 -6.30 -4.58 -8.75
N ILE A 7 -7.40 -5.10 -8.20
CA ILE A 7 -8.76 -4.85 -8.72
C ILE A 7 -9.40 -3.78 -7.82
N THR A 8 -9.50 -2.55 -8.30
CA THR A 8 -10.00 -1.42 -7.51
C THR A 8 -11.42 -1.00 -7.88
N ASP A 9 -12.03 -1.67 -8.86
CA ASP A 9 -13.26 -1.25 -9.52
C ASP A 9 -14.42 -2.25 -9.40
N ARG A 10 -14.41 -3.14 -8.38
CA ARG A 10 -15.55 -4.04 -8.14
C ARG A 10 -16.83 -3.25 -7.90
N SER A 11 -17.93 -3.69 -8.48
CA SER A 11 -19.21 -3.00 -8.45
C SER A 11 -20.37 -3.93 -8.13
N ALA A 12 -21.52 -3.35 -7.78
CA ALA A 12 -22.77 -4.10 -7.65
C ALA A 12 -23.20 -4.79 -8.97
N ALA A 13 -22.80 -4.23 -10.12
CA ALA A 13 -23.07 -4.83 -11.42
C ALA A 13 -22.27 -6.14 -11.61
N ASP A 14 -21.04 -6.20 -11.12
CA ASP A 14 -20.23 -7.42 -11.12
C ASP A 14 -20.92 -8.52 -10.32
N ILE A 15 -21.43 -8.18 -9.13
CA ILE A 15 -22.17 -9.09 -8.26
C ILE A 15 -23.44 -9.60 -8.96
N ALA A 16 -24.22 -8.71 -9.57
CA ALA A 16 -25.42 -9.08 -10.31
C ALA A 16 -25.11 -9.99 -11.51
N ALA A 17 -23.99 -9.75 -12.19
CA ALA A 17 -23.53 -10.54 -13.33
C ALA A 17 -22.80 -11.84 -12.94
N GLN A 18 -22.46 -12.03 -11.65
CA GLN A 18 -21.69 -13.17 -11.13
C GLN A 18 -20.39 -13.43 -11.91
N ASN A 19 -19.72 -12.37 -12.34
CA ASN A 19 -18.48 -12.48 -13.10
C ASN A 19 -17.26 -12.74 -12.19
N SER A 20 -16.07 -12.82 -12.77
CA SER A 20 -14.83 -13.10 -12.02
C SER A 20 -14.45 -12.03 -10.98
N LYS A 21 -14.99 -10.80 -11.09
CA LYS A 21 -14.81 -9.72 -10.10
C LYS A 21 -15.85 -9.75 -8.98
N ALA A 22 -16.95 -10.48 -9.16
CA ALA A 22 -18.12 -10.50 -8.28
C ALA A 22 -17.81 -11.08 -6.89
N PHE A 23 -16.94 -12.08 -6.83
CA PHE A 23 -16.71 -12.87 -5.62
C PHE A 23 -15.27 -12.76 -5.18
N TRP A 24 -15.10 -12.46 -3.89
CA TRP A 24 -13.82 -12.55 -3.23
C TRP A 24 -13.43 -14.02 -3.04
N ASN A 25 -12.42 -14.46 -3.76
CA ASN A 25 -11.96 -15.84 -3.75
C ASN A 25 -10.54 -15.96 -3.17
N VAL A 26 -10.02 -17.18 -3.14
CA VAL A 26 -8.70 -17.45 -2.55
C VAL A 26 -7.56 -16.81 -3.36
N ALA A 27 -7.71 -16.64 -4.68
CA ALA A 27 -6.73 -15.94 -5.49
C ALA A 27 -6.70 -14.43 -5.17
N ASP A 28 -7.83 -13.83 -4.79
CA ASP A 28 -7.87 -12.46 -4.31
C ASP A 28 -7.10 -12.30 -2.99
N TRP A 29 -7.29 -13.24 -2.06
CA TRP A 29 -6.51 -13.30 -0.80
C TRP A 29 -5.01 -13.36 -1.05
N VAL A 30 -4.58 -14.29 -1.91
CA VAL A 30 -3.16 -14.44 -2.27
C VAL A 30 -2.63 -13.16 -2.92
N ARG A 31 -3.41 -12.53 -3.80
CA ARG A 31 -3.03 -11.29 -4.47
C ARG A 31 -2.80 -10.16 -3.47
N VAL A 32 -3.76 -9.90 -2.59
CA VAL A 32 -3.67 -8.79 -1.63
C VAL A 32 -2.59 -9.04 -0.59
N TYR A 33 -2.43 -10.29 -0.13
CA TYR A 33 -1.30 -10.67 0.72
C TYR A 33 0.04 -10.38 0.04
N ASN A 34 0.24 -10.86 -1.19
CA ASN A 34 1.49 -10.65 -1.93
C ASN A 34 1.74 -9.16 -2.17
N ASN A 35 0.74 -8.40 -2.60
CA ASN A 35 0.86 -6.97 -2.82
C ASN A 35 1.18 -6.21 -1.52
N ALA A 36 0.65 -6.63 -0.37
CA ALA A 36 1.02 -6.04 0.92
C ALA A 36 2.50 -6.27 1.25
N GLN A 37 3.04 -7.47 0.99
CA GLN A 37 4.47 -7.75 1.17
C GLN A 37 5.35 -6.92 0.22
N GLU A 38 4.98 -6.86 -1.06
CA GLU A 38 5.70 -6.07 -2.06
C GLU A 38 5.64 -4.56 -1.76
N THR A 39 4.50 -4.07 -1.27
CA THR A 39 4.34 -2.68 -0.82
C THR A 39 5.26 -2.38 0.35
N ASN A 40 5.30 -3.24 1.36
CA ASN A 40 6.20 -3.05 2.49
C ASN A 40 7.68 -3.04 2.06
N ALA A 41 8.07 -3.97 1.18
CA ALA A 41 9.43 -4.01 0.63
C ALA A 41 9.76 -2.74 -0.17
N LYS A 42 8.79 -2.22 -0.95
CA LYS A 42 8.94 -0.98 -1.70
C LYS A 42 9.08 0.23 -0.77
N LEU A 43 8.23 0.36 0.25
CA LEU A 43 8.33 1.42 1.25
C LEU A 43 9.68 1.38 1.99
N ALA A 44 10.18 0.19 2.33
CA ALA A 44 11.49 0.02 2.94
C ALA A 44 12.64 0.44 2.01
N SER A 45 12.55 0.09 0.72
CA SER A 45 13.54 0.50 -0.28
C SER A 45 13.51 2.00 -0.56
N GLU A 46 12.34 2.62 -0.56
CA GLU A 46 12.13 4.00 -1.00
C GLU A 46 12.38 5.01 0.13
N PHE A 47 11.96 4.68 1.35
CA PHE A 47 12.01 5.57 2.51
C PHE A 47 12.98 5.09 3.61
N GLY A 48 13.63 3.93 3.44
CA GLY A 48 14.56 3.37 4.42
C GLY A 48 13.90 2.88 5.71
N ALA A 49 12.58 2.69 5.72
CA ALA A 49 11.81 2.34 6.91
C ALA A 49 11.28 0.91 6.87
N SER A 50 11.54 0.15 7.93
CA SER A 50 10.95 -1.19 8.09
C SER A 50 9.67 -1.09 8.90
N ILE A 51 8.52 -1.27 8.25
CA ILE A 51 7.22 -1.33 8.92
C ILE A 51 7.01 -2.77 9.39
N THR A 52 6.89 -2.95 10.71
CA THR A 52 6.63 -4.27 11.30
C THR A 52 5.19 -4.66 11.04
N LEU A 53 4.99 -5.67 10.20
CA LEU A 53 3.68 -6.25 9.90
C LEU A 53 3.38 -7.41 10.84
N ASP A 54 2.10 -7.60 11.15
CA ASP A 54 1.62 -8.79 11.83
C ASP A 54 1.81 -10.01 10.94
N THR A 55 2.34 -11.08 11.53
CA THR A 55 2.61 -12.34 10.82
C THR A 55 1.31 -13.03 10.43
N LEU A 56 1.18 -13.34 9.15
CA LEU A 56 0.14 -14.21 8.61
C LEU A 56 0.81 -15.38 7.89
N ALA A 57 0.28 -16.58 8.06
CA ALA A 57 0.71 -17.70 7.22
C ALA A 57 0.38 -17.38 5.76
N THR A 58 1.34 -17.62 4.85
CA THR A 58 1.12 -17.39 3.42
C THR A 58 -0.17 -18.10 2.96
N PRO A 59 -1.18 -17.36 2.47
CA PRO A 59 -2.43 -17.97 2.03
C PRO A 59 -2.16 -18.95 0.88
N THR A 60 -2.82 -20.11 0.91
CA THR A 60 -2.80 -21.07 -0.20
C THR A 60 -4.19 -21.15 -0.83
N THR A 61 -4.29 -21.59 -2.08
CA THR A 61 -5.57 -21.79 -2.79
C THR A 61 -6.52 -22.79 -2.11
N THR A 62 -6.02 -23.56 -1.14
CA THR A 62 -6.78 -24.57 -0.38
C THR A 62 -7.15 -24.16 1.03
N THR A 63 -6.69 -23.00 1.52
CA THR A 63 -6.92 -22.57 2.90
C THR A 63 -8.05 -21.55 2.98
N ILE A 64 -9.09 -21.86 3.75
CA ILE A 64 -10.12 -20.89 4.15
C ILE A 64 -9.63 -20.20 5.43
N GLN A 65 -9.45 -18.88 5.37
CA GLN A 65 -9.01 -18.10 6.53
C GLN A 65 -10.11 -17.98 7.58
N ASN A 66 -9.73 -18.05 8.86
CA ASN A 66 -10.61 -17.67 9.96
C ASN A 66 -10.69 -16.14 10.12
N ILE A 67 -11.59 -15.64 10.98
CA ILE A 67 -11.80 -14.19 11.16
C ILE A 67 -10.54 -13.45 11.63
N THR A 68 -9.73 -14.09 12.49
CA THR A 68 -8.49 -13.49 12.99
C THR A 68 -7.51 -13.29 11.85
N GLU A 69 -7.33 -14.32 11.02
CA GLU A 69 -6.49 -14.28 9.82
C GLU A 69 -6.99 -13.26 8.80
N MET A 70 -8.32 -13.17 8.64
CA MET A 70 -8.97 -12.21 7.75
C MET A 70 -8.65 -10.76 8.11
N ASN A 71 -8.54 -10.45 9.40
CA ASN A 71 -8.23 -9.10 9.89
C ASN A 71 -6.74 -8.74 9.78
N VAL A 72 -5.84 -9.72 9.66
CA VAL A 72 -4.39 -9.43 9.60
C VAL A 72 -4.04 -8.61 8.36
N ILE A 73 -4.64 -8.92 7.21
CA ILE A 73 -4.36 -8.18 5.97
C ILE A 73 -4.79 -6.71 6.06
N PRO A 74 -6.07 -6.36 6.29
CA PRO A 74 -6.47 -4.96 6.38
C PRO A 74 -5.72 -4.21 7.47
N LYS A 75 -5.39 -4.87 8.59
CA LYS A 75 -4.57 -4.28 9.65
C LYS A 75 -3.14 -3.97 9.18
N ASN A 76 -2.50 -4.88 8.45
CA ASN A 76 -1.18 -4.63 7.87
C ASN A 76 -1.20 -3.50 6.83
N ILE A 77 -2.27 -3.39 6.03
CA ILE A 77 -2.43 -2.27 5.10
C ILE A 77 -2.62 -0.96 5.88
N GLU A 78 -3.41 -0.96 6.95
CA GLU A 78 -3.61 0.20 7.81
C GLU A 78 -2.33 0.63 8.54
N LEU A 79 -1.51 -0.32 9.01
CA LEU A 79 -0.19 -0.04 9.58
C LEU A 79 0.72 0.65 8.56
N MET A 80 0.75 0.17 7.31
CA MET A 80 1.52 0.82 6.25
C MET A 80 0.96 2.20 5.91
N ARG A 81 -0.36 2.33 5.76
CA ARG A 81 -1.03 3.62 5.47
C ARG A 81 -0.73 4.65 6.56
N SER A 82 -0.93 4.28 7.81
CA SER A 82 -0.66 5.14 8.96
C SER A 82 0.81 5.54 9.04
N TRP A 83 1.74 4.63 8.75
CA TRP A 83 3.16 4.98 8.68
C TRP A 83 3.42 6.01 7.58
N VAL A 84 2.91 5.79 6.35
CA VAL A 84 3.07 6.73 5.23
C VAL A 84 2.53 8.11 5.59
N VAL A 85 1.29 8.20 6.07
CA VAL A 85 0.65 9.48 6.41
C VAL A 85 1.42 10.24 7.49
N ASN A 86 2.04 9.54 8.44
CA ASN A 86 2.76 10.17 9.55
C ASN A 86 4.24 10.48 9.26
N ASN A 87 4.83 9.88 8.21
CA ASN A 87 6.27 9.95 7.96
C ASN A 87 6.64 10.50 6.58
N THR A 88 5.65 10.73 5.71
CA THR A 88 5.87 11.29 4.37
C THR A 88 5.20 12.65 4.25
N VAL A 89 5.86 13.59 3.59
CA VAL A 89 5.33 14.95 3.36
C VAL A 89 4.36 14.98 2.18
N PHE A 90 4.60 14.13 1.19
CA PHE A 90 3.82 14.07 -0.04
C PHE A 90 3.25 12.67 -0.24
N TYR A 91 1.93 12.57 -0.16
CA TYR A 91 1.20 11.34 -0.43
C TYR A 91 -0.20 11.66 -1.01
N PRO A 92 -0.84 10.72 -1.72
CA PRO A 92 -2.19 10.90 -2.24
C PRO A 92 -3.24 11.05 -1.13
N ALA A 93 -4.12 12.05 -1.25
CA ALA A 93 -5.15 12.36 -0.24
C ALA A 93 -6.10 11.18 0.08
N GLU A 94 -6.24 10.23 -0.84
CA GLU A 94 -6.99 8.99 -0.62
C GLU A 94 -6.44 8.16 0.55
N LEU A 95 -5.16 8.31 0.92
CA LEU A 95 -4.55 7.66 2.07
C LEU A 95 -4.93 8.31 3.42
N ASP A 96 -5.57 9.49 3.43
CA ASP A 96 -6.08 10.10 4.67
C ASP A 96 -7.28 9.35 5.24
N THR A 97 -7.97 8.56 4.41
CA THR A 97 -9.10 7.75 4.86
C THR A 97 -8.61 6.45 5.46
N GLU A 98 -8.95 6.16 6.71
CA GLU A 98 -8.61 4.89 7.36
C GLU A 98 -9.31 3.69 6.72
N ILE A 99 -8.63 2.55 6.80
CA ILE A 99 -9.19 1.24 6.47
C ILE A 99 -9.85 0.64 7.70
N LYS A 100 -11.06 0.09 7.54
CA LYS A 100 -11.65 -0.79 8.57
C LYS A 100 -10.89 -2.12 8.60
N ASP A 101 -10.35 -2.48 9.75
CA ASP A 101 -9.51 -3.67 9.98
C ASP A 101 -9.95 -4.54 11.19
N ASP A 102 -11.06 -4.19 11.83
CA ASP A 102 -11.58 -4.78 13.07
C ASP A 102 -12.90 -5.56 12.85
N TYR A 103 -12.95 -6.46 11.86
CA TYR A 103 -14.16 -7.24 11.60
C TYR A 103 -14.39 -8.29 12.69
N SER A 104 -15.65 -8.42 13.12
CA SER A 104 -16.07 -9.40 14.12
C SER A 104 -16.76 -10.60 13.48
N ALA A 105 -16.66 -11.78 14.09
CA ALA A 105 -17.37 -12.97 13.63
C ALA A 105 -18.79 -12.99 14.20
N GLY A 106 -19.77 -13.26 13.35
CA GLY A 106 -21.16 -13.44 13.76
C GLY A 106 -22.13 -13.23 12.61
N GLN A 107 -23.34 -13.77 12.73
CA GLN A 107 -24.38 -13.65 11.69
C GLN A 107 -24.90 -12.21 11.54
N SER A 108 -24.82 -11.41 12.61
CA SER A 108 -25.21 -10.01 12.64
C SER A 108 -24.04 -9.04 12.46
N GLU A 109 -22.82 -9.58 12.36
CA GLU A 109 -21.62 -8.76 12.20
C GLU A 109 -21.44 -8.37 10.73
N THR A 110 -20.88 -7.17 10.52
CA THR A 110 -20.61 -6.71 9.17
C THR A 110 -19.35 -7.40 8.65
N ALA A 111 -19.45 -8.08 7.51
CA ALA A 111 -18.31 -8.63 6.79
C ALA A 111 -17.72 -7.60 5.79
N PRO A 112 -16.45 -7.76 5.36
CA PRO A 112 -15.91 -6.94 4.29
C PRO A 112 -16.77 -7.07 3.02
N ASN A 113 -17.11 -5.93 2.42
CA ASN A 113 -17.80 -5.88 1.13
C ASN A 113 -16.83 -5.42 0.03
N TYR A 114 -17.33 -5.37 -1.21
CA TYR A 114 -16.52 -4.96 -2.36
C TYR A 114 -15.97 -3.53 -2.25
N VAL A 115 -16.64 -2.63 -1.53
CA VAL A 115 -16.17 -1.26 -1.29
C VAL A 115 -14.93 -1.27 -0.39
N ASN A 116 -14.97 -2.07 0.68
CA ASN A 116 -13.83 -2.24 1.59
C ASN A 116 -12.63 -2.82 0.85
N VAL A 117 -12.87 -3.88 0.07
CA VAL A 117 -11.82 -4.54 -0.71
C VAL A 117 -11.20 -3.60 -1.75
N ASN A 118 -12.02 -2.86 -2.51
CA ASN A 118 -11.50 -1.88 -3.46
C ASN A 118 -10.63 -0.84 -2.78
N ARG A 119 -11.00 -0.41 -1.56
CA ARG A 119 -10.18 0.50 -0.76
C ARG A 119 -8.84 -0.12 -0.37
N TRP A 120 -8.83 -1.36 0.10
CA TRP A 120 -7.60 -2.09 0.43
C TRP A 120 -6.65 -2.15 -0.76
N GLU A 121 -7.16 -2.58 -1.91
CA GLU A 121 -6.39 -2.72 -3.15
C GLU A 121 -5.93 -1.37 -3.69
N ASN A 122 -6.74 -0.31 -3.55
CA ASN A 122 -6.37 1.05 -3.95
C ASN A 122 -5.27 1.64 -3.07
N HIS A 123 -5.35 1.47 -1.74
CA HIS A 123 -4.30 1.95 -0.84
C HIS A 123 -2.97 1.25 -1.09
N LEU A 124 -2.98 -0.07 -1.30
CA LEU A 124 -1.79 -0.80 -1.73
C LEU A 124 -1.22 -0.24 -3.04
N TYR A 125 -2.08 -0.02 -4.04
CA TYR A 125 -1.66 0.57 -5.32
C TYR A 125 -0.98 1.93 -5.13
N LEU A 126 -1.61 2.83 -4.37
CA LEU A 126 -1.09 4.17 -4.13
C LEU A 126 0.24 4.12 -3.39
N MET A 127 0.33 3.35 -2.30
CA MET A 127 1.56 3.20 -1.52
C MET A 127 2.70 2.54 -2.30
N TYR A 128 2.40 1.54 -3.14
CA TYR A 128 3.41 0.90 -3.98
C TYR A 128 4.00 1.84 -5.03
N ASN A 129 3.19 2.76 -5.55
CA ASN A 129 3.62 3.76 -6.52
C ASN A 129 4.12 5.07 -5.88
N LEU A 130 4.17 5.16 -4.54
CA LEU A 130 4.86 6.26 -3.88
C LEU A 130 6.34 6.20 -4.23
N THR A 131 6.86 7.35 -4.60
CA THR A 131 8.29 7.55 -4.86
C THR A 131 8.78 8.68 -3.98
N TYR A 132 10.02 8.56 -3.52
CA TYR A 132 10.70 9.60 -2.78
C TYR A 132 11.12 10.66 -3.79
N ASP A 133 10.30 11.69 -3.97
CA ASP A 133 10.65 12.80 -4.84
C ASP A 133 11.61 13.74 -4.11
N TYR A 134 12.91 13.70 -4.48
CA TYR A 134 13.94 14.62 -3.96
C TYR A 134 13.79 16.05 -4.50
N THR A 135 12.84 16.31 -5.40
CA THR A 135 12.78 17.54 -6.19
C THR A 135 12.08 18.70 -5.46
N TYR A 136 12.42 19.00 -4.20
CA TYR A 136 12.11 20.33 -3.63
C TYR A 136 12.88 20.68 -2.33
N ILE A 137 14.22 20.66 -2.36
CA ILE A 137 15.02 21.41 -1.37
C ILE A 137 16.15 22.17 -2.06
N ILE A 138 15.86 22.91 -3.13
CA ILE A 138 16.69 24.07 -3.53
C ILE A 138 15.75 25.13 -4.12
N THR A 139 15.28 26.05 -3.27
CA THR A 139 14.73 27.42 -3.50
C THR A 139 13.70 27.67 -2.41
N GLN A 140 13.85 28.56 -1.44
CA GLN A 140 14.49 29.88 -1.40
C GLN A 140 15.21 30.05 -0.06
N ASP A 141 16.53 30.13 -0.07
CA ASP A 141 17.23 31.08 0.80
C ASP A 141 18.27 31.73 -0.11
N ASP A 142 18.15 33.05 -0.24
CA ASP A 142 19.11 33.90 -0.92
C ASP A 142 20.52 33.69 -0.30
N ASP A 143 21.56 33.80 -1.12
CA ASP A 143 23.00 33.77 -0.75
C ASP A 143 23.72 32.42 -0.61
N PHE A 144 23.65 31.54 -1.61
CA PHE A 144 24.75 30.58 -1.84
C PHE A 144 25.49 30.87 -3.14
N VAL A 145 26.54 31.70 -3.04
CA VAL A 145 27.58 31.79 -4.06
C VAL A 145 28.41 30.50 -3.97
N VAL A 146 28.17 29.56 -4.88
CA VAL A 146 29.17 28.53 -5.16
C VAL A 146 30.32 29.25 -5.87
N SER A 147 31.40 29.56 -5.15
CA SER A 147 32.66 29.85 -5.83
C SER A 147 33.10 28.56 -6.50
N GLN A 148 32.98 28.50 -7.82
CA GLN A 148 33.77 27.58 -8.61
C GLN A 148 35.24 27.97 -8.41
N ASP A 149 35.91 27.34 -7.45
CA ASP A 149 37.36 27.18 -7.53
C ASP A 149 37.62 26.12 -8.60
N ASP A 150 37.39 26.51 -9.85
CA ASP A 150 37.93 25.86 -11.05
C ASP A 150 39.42 26.25 -11.16
N ASP A 151 40.25 25.79 -10.22
CA ASP A 151 41.70 25.82 -10.36
C ASP A 151 42.23 24.43 -10.73
N TYR A 152 41.85 24.00 -11.93
CA TYR A 152 42.66 23.10 -12.75
C TYR A 152 42.79 23.67 -14.15
N LEU A 153 43.82 24.51 -14.35
CA LEU A 153 44.42 24.74 -15.66
C LEU A 153 45.94 24.68 -15.52
N VAL A 154 46.47 23.48 -15.80
CA VAL A 154 47.85 23.28 -16.21
C VAL A 154 47.95 23.75 -17.67
N MET A 155 48.85 24.70 -17.98
CA MET A 155 49.56 24.74 -19.28
C MET A 155 50.72 25.76 -19.32
N GLN A 156 51.90 25.20 -19.65
CA GLN A 156 53.21 25.75 -20.06
C GLN A 156 54.10 26.45 -19.03
#